data_AF-A0A9K3P1Y2-F1
#
_entry.id   AF-A0A9K3P1Y2-F1
#
_cell.length_a   1.000
_cell.length_b   1.000
_cell.length_c   1.000
_cell.angle_alpha   90.00
_cell.angle_beta   90.00
_cell.angle_gamma   90.00
#
_symmetry.space_group_name_H-M   'P 1'
#
loop_
_entity.id
_entity.type
_entity.pdbx_description
1 polymer ?
#
loop_
_entity_poly.entity_id
_entity_poly.type
_entity_poly.pdbx_seq_one_letter_code
_entity_poly.pdbx_strand_id
1 'polypeptide(L)'
;MLQIDVEFLARHLVKYIMEHLAPSKVDDEQQHFRSMLSGLRLLHTLCDIACHHSTLARVLVEDTSVQDEMLNLIFRMIDFLSQSGEKISGSSQMVLLYSALLSSSMYLLKALISSEWRDITRVLLAHSKVDKFTTTAFTALRVVINSLQAKLPDQHIDPHMRPNANEVYCLYHLCESSLEFLQSACRQKLFQECIVKNKELCGEGVVLQLVQDTLKLSQCEDPYLTNTVYWLKSKVLSIMLLLCEAESTSFCEMASSTTQSKELVKTTIFEVDFLSNLKLIFLSTFTGHSTYGYKLF
;
A
#
# COMPACT_ATOMS: atom_id res chain seq x y z
N MET A 1 3.60 22.01 35.44
CA MET A 1 3.04 20.79 34.83
C MET A 1 2.22 21.24 33.64
N LEU A 2 2.64 20.89 32.42
CA LEU A 2 1.93 21.27 31.20
C LEU A 2 0.73 20.32 31.04
N GLN A 3 -0.49 20.81 31.17
CA GLN A 3 -1.69 20.00 30.95
C GLN A 3 -1.99 20.03 29.45
N ILE A 4 -1.73 18.92 28.77
CA ILE A 4 -2.04 18.79 27.35
C ILE A 4 -3.54 18.51 27.22
N ASP A 5 -4.25 19.38 26.53
CA ASP A 5 -5.64 19.12 26.12
C ASP A 5 -5.61 18.12 24.95
N VAL A 6 -5.93 16.88 25.28
CA VAL A 6 -5.90 15.75 24.35
C VAL A 6 -7.01 15.83 23.29
N GLU A 7 -8.16 16.45 23.62
CA GLU A 7 -9.23 16.71 22.65
C GLU A 7 -8.81 17.77 21.65
N PHE A 8 -8.24 18.87 22.16
CA PHE A 8 -7.70 19.91 21.30
C PHE A 8 -6.61 19.36 20.40
N LEU A 9 -5.67 18.57 20.95
CA LEU A 9 -4.61 17.93 20.18
C LEU A 9 -5.16 17.04 19.06
N ALA A 10 -6.09 16.14 19.36
CA ALA A 10 -6.64 15.20 18.38
C ALA A 10 -7.29 15.92 17.19
N ARG A 11 -8.13 16.94 17.46
CA ARG A 11 -8.79 17.73 16.40
C ARG A 11 -7.80 18.53 15.57
N HIS A 12 -6.84 19.19 16.21
CA HIS A 12 -5.92 20.09 15.52
C HIS A 12 -4.81 19.33 14.79
N LEU A 13 -4.47 18.12 15.23
CA LEU A 13 -3.46 17.30 14.58
C LEU A 13 -3.87 16.90 13.16
N VAL A 14 -5.13 16.50 12.95
CA VAL A 14 -5.65 16.16 11.62
C VAL A 14 -5.53 17.35 10.68
N LYS A 15 -5.97 18.54 11.13
CA LYS A 15 -5.89 19.78 10.36
C LYS A 15 -4.46 20.21 10.09
N TYR A 16 -3.59 20.11 11.10
CA TYR A 16 -2.18 20.43 10.97
C TYR A 16 -1.52 19.59 9.88
N ILE A 17 -1.69 18.26 9.89
CA ILE A 17 -1.09 17.41 8.85
C ILE A 17 -1.71 17.73 7.48
N MET A 18 -3.01 18.01 7.42
CA MET A 18 -3.72 18.38 6.19
C MET A 18 -3.17 19.67 5.55
N GLU A 19 -2.91 20.70 6.36
CA GLU A 19 -2.37 21.98 5.91
C GLU A 19 -0.91 21.84 5.45
N HIS A 20 -0.17 20.93 6.07
CA HIS A 20 1.23 20.67 5.79
C HIS A 20 1.44 19.50 4.79
N LEU A 21 0.39 19.06 4.10
CA LEU A 21 0.48 18.11 2.97
C LEU A 21 0.87 18.81 1.66
N ALA A 22 0.67 20.13 1.57
CA ALA A 22 1.13 20.91 0.44
C ALA A 22 2.67 20.96 0.43
N PRO A 23 3.31 20.90 -0.75
CA PRO A 23 4.76 21.01 -0.84
C PRO A 23 5.21 22.31 -0.17
N SER A 24 5.93 22.15 0.93
CA SER A 24 6.50 23.26 1.66
C SER A 24 7.59 23.92 0.80
N LYS A 25 7.78 25.24 0.94
CA LYS A 25 8.99 25.93 0.45
C LYS A 25 10.25 25.55 1.25
N VAL A 26 10.13 24.63 2.21
CA VAL A 26 11.25 24.14 3.02
C VAL A 26 12.20 23.36 2.13
N ASP A 27 13.47 23.78 2.12
CA ASP A 27 14.57 23.18 1.37
C ASP A 27 14.90 21.72 1.77
N ASP A 28 14.19 21.15 2.76
CA ASP A 28 14.41 19.80 3.30
C ASP A 28 13.15 18.91 3.18
N GLU A 29 13.03 18.22 2.04
CA GLU A 29 11.94 17.26 1.76
C GLU A 29 11.94 16.07 2.74
N GLN A 30 13.12 15.67 3.25
CA GLN A 30 13.24 14.54 4.16
C GLN A 30 12.63 14.87 5.54
N GLN A 31 12.90 16.07 6.05
CA GLN A 31 12.31 16.52 7.30
C GLN A 31 10.78 16.68 7.19
N HIS A 32 10.29 17.09 6.02
CA HIS A 32 8.86 17.17 5.74
C HIS A 32 8.19 15.79 5.84
N PHE A 33 8.74 14.77 5.18
CA PHE A 33 8.24 13.39 5.26
C PHE A 33 8.28 12.83 6.70
N ARG A 34 9.36 13.11 7.45
CA ARG A 34 9.46 12.72 8.87
C ARG A 34 8.38 13.36 9.73
N SER A 35 8.08 14.64 9.51
CA SER A 35 7.04 15.35 10.26
C SER A 35 5.66 14.75 9.98
N MET A 36 5.33 14.49 8.71
CA MET A 36 4.07 13.84 8.33
C MET A 36 3.96 12.44 8.95
N LEU A 37 5.03 11.64 8.91
CA LEU A 37 5.03 10.28 9.46
C LEU A 37 4.83 10.30 10.97
N SER A 38 5.48 11.24 11.66
CA SER A 38 5.31 11.42 13.10
C SER A 38 3.88 11.80 13.46
N GLY A 39 3.27 12.71 12.69
CA GLY A 39 1.87 13.10 12.87
C GLY A 39 0.89 11.94 12.66
N LEU A 40 1.07 11.17 11.58
CA LEU A 40 0.25 9.98 11.30
C LEU A 40 0.37 8.91 12.38
N ARG A 41 1.59 8.63 12.85
CA ARG A 41 1.82 7.66 13.93
C ARG A 41 1.20 8.13 15.24
N LEU A 42 1.28 9.42 15.55
CA LEU A 42 0.60 9.98 16.71
C LEU A 42 -0.92 9.83 16.59
N LEU A 43 -1.51 10.15 15.43
CA LEU A 43 -2.94 9.91 15.18
C LEU A 43 -3.32 8.44 15.36
N HIS A 44 -2.51 7.52 14.86
CA HIS A 44 -2.73 6.09 15.04
C HIS A 44 -2.76 5.71 16.52
N THR A 45 -1.74 6.14 17.29
CA THR A 45 -1.70 5.89 18.74
C THR A 45 -2.91 6.50 19.46
N LEU A 46 -3.35 7.70 19.06
CA LEU A 46 -4.54 8.32 19.62
C LEU A 46 -5.82 7.50 19.32
N CYS A 47 -5.91 6.87 18.14
CA CYS A 47 -7.00 5.97 17.79
C CYS A 47 -6.98 4.70 18.65
N ASP A 48 -5.80 4.07 18.82
CA ASP A 48 -5.65 2.86 19.62
C ASP A 48 -6.09 3.06 21.08
N ILE A 49 -5.68 4.18 21.68
CA ILE A 49 -6.02 4.48 23.08
C ILE A 49 -7.43 5.05 23.26
N ALA A 50 -8.11 5.46 22.18
CA ALA A 50 -9.44 6.06 22.26
C ALA A 50 -10.46 5.13 22.93
N CYS A 51 -10.34 3.81 22.72
CA CYS A 51 -11.20 2.81 23.35
C CYS A 51 -11.12 2.79 24.89
N HIS A 52 -10.06 3.36 25.47
CA HIS A 52 -9.83 3.44 26.92
C HIS A 52 -9.96 4.87 27.47
N HIS A 53 -10.25 5.86 26.62
CA HIS A 53 -10.29 7.27 27.02
C HIS A 53 -11.53 7.96 26.42
N SER A 54 -12.56 8.15 27.25
CA SER A 54 -13.89 8.62 26.80
C SER A 54 -13.85 9.94 26.03
N THR A 55 -13.01 10.90 26.41
CA THR A 55 -12.86 12.16 25.67
C THR A 55 -12.28 11.94 24.27
N LEU A 56 -11.36 10.98 24.12
CA LEU A 56 -10.77 10.65 22.82
C LEU A 56 -11.75 9.87 21.97
N ALA A 57 -12.48 8.91 22.55
CA ALA A 57 -13.56 8.21 21.86
C ALA A 57 -14.59 9.21 21.30
N ARG A 58 -15.02 10.17 22.11
CA ARG A 58 -15.95 11.22 21.69
C ARG A 58 -15.44 12.02 20.47
N VAL A 59 -14.14 12.29 20.40
CA VAL A 59 -13.54 13.12 19.34
C VAL A 59 -13.17 12.31 18.10
N LEU A 60 -12.60 11.12 18.26
CA LEU A 60 -12.04 10.33 17.15
C LEU A 60 -13.03 9.27 16.61
N VAL A 61 -13.94 8.80 17.45
CA VAL A 61 -14.86 7.70 17.12
C VAL A 61 -16.29 8.19 16.93
N GLU A 62 -16.76 9.12 17.77
CA GLU A 62 -18.16 9.59 17.71
C GLU A 62 -18.35 10.84 16.83
N ASP A 63 -17.33 11.69 16.71
CA ASP A 63 -17.42 12.90 15.90
C ASP A 63 -17.21 12.60 14.41
N THR A 64 -18.34 12.48 13.70
CA THR A 64 -18.37 12.24 12.25
C THR A 64 -17.61 13.28 11.42
N SER A 65 -17.50 14.54 11.90
CA SER A 65 -16.74 15.57 11.19
C SER A 65 -15.25 15.29 11.27
N VAL A 66 -14.75 14.85 12.43
CA VAL A 66 -13.33 14.50 12.61
C VAL A 66 -13.01 13.23 11.83
N GLN A 67 -13.91 12.24 11.83
CA GLN A 67 -13.73 11.02 11.03
C GLN A 67 -13.66 11.30 9.53
N ASP A 68 -14.52 12.19 9.02
CA ASP A 68 -14.48 12.61 7.62
C ASP A 68 -13.18 13.37 7.30
N GLU A 69 -12.73 14.27 8.19
CA GLU A 69 -11.43 14.94 8.05
C GLU A 69 -10.26 13.94 8.03
N MET A 70 -10.28 12.92 8.89
CA MET A 70 -9.26 11.87 8.94
C MET A 70 -9.27 10.98 7.69
N LEU A 71 -10.45 10.61 7.20
CA LEU A 71 -10.56 9.84 5.97
C LEU A 71 -10.05 10.64 4.77
N ASN A 72 -10.44 11.92 4.68
CA ASN A 72 -9.91 12.85 3.67
C ASN A 72 -8.40 13.04 3.78
N LEU A 73 -7.84 13.04 5.00
CA LEU A 73 -6.40 13.14 5.24
C LEU A 73 -5.67 11.93 4.65
N ILE A 74 -6.15 10.72 4.94
CA ILE A 74 -5.58 9.46 4.43
C ILE A 74 -5.60 9.46 2.89
N PHE A 75 -6.72 9.86 2.29
CA PHE A 75 -6.88 9.91 0.83
C PHE A 75 -5.91 10.91 0.20
N ARG A 76 -5.78 12.11 0.78
CA ARG A 76 -4.85 13.13 0.31
C ARG A 76 -3.39 12.74 0.51
N MET A 77 -3.06 12.02 1.59
CA MET A 77 -1.72 11.50 1.83
C MET A 77 -1.32 10.50 0.74
N ILE A 78 -2.19 9.56 0.41
CA ILE A 78 -1.91 8.56 -0.63
C ILE A 78 -1.84 9.22 -2.02
N ASP A 79 -2.72 10.20 -2.30
CA ASP A 79 -2.65 11.02 -3.52
C ASP A 79 -1.31 11.77 -3.63
N PHE A 80 -0.90 12.45 -2.57
CA PHE A 80 0.39 13.15 -2.49
C PHE A 80 1.58 12.21 -2.73
N LEU A 81 1.57 11.03 -2.11
CA LEU A 81 2.62 10.02 -2.30
C LEU A 81 2.66 9.56 -3.77
N SER A 82 1.51 9.27 -4.37
CA SER A 82 1.44 8.82 -5.77
C SER A 82 2.08 9.82 -6.76
N GLN A 83 2.05 11.11 -6.44
CA GLN A 83 2.63 12.20 -7.24
C GLN A 83 4.10 12.49 -6.91
N SER A 84 4.62 11.94 -5.81
CA SER A 84 5.97 12.22 -5.31
C SER A 84 7.03 11.20 -5.77
N GLY A 85 6.67 10.27 -6.66
CA GLY A 85 7.53 9.15 -7.04
C GLY A 85 8.88 9.54 -7.66
N GLU A 86 8.91 10.59 -8.50
CA GLU A 86 10.16 11.08 -9.12
C GLU A 86 11.10 11.74 -8.09
N LYS A 87 10.56 12.27 -6.99
CA LYS A 87 11.34 12.96 -5.97
C LYS A 87 12.12 12.01 -5.07
N ILE A 88 11.65 10.77 -4.92
CA ILE A 88 12.22 9.81 -3.98
C ILE A 88 13.31 8.92 -4.60
N SER A 89 13.51 8.95 -5.92
CA SER A 89 14.28 7.96 -6.69
C SER A 89 15.82 8.02 -6.52
N GLY A 90 16.33 8.64 -5.44
CA GLY A 90 17.78 8.79 -5.23
C GLY A 90 18.28 8.63 -3.79
N SER A 91 17.40 8.53 -2.78
CA SER A 91 17.81 8.42 -1.37
C SER A 91 17.18 7.20 -0.69
N SER A 92 18.02 6.35 -0.08
CA SER A 92 17.53 5.13 0.56
C SER A 92 16.52 5.43 1.67
N GLN A 93 16.80 6.48 2.42
CA GLN A 93 16.02 6.98 3.54
C GLN A 93 14.71 7.64 3.09
N MET A 94 14.69 8.34 1.96
CA MET A 94 13.45 8.90 1.40
C MET A 94 12.47 7.80 1.00
N VAL A 95 12.96 6.74 0.34
CA VAL A 95 12.13 5.57 0.00
C VAL A 95 11.58 4.90 1.26
N LEU A 96 12.35 4.84 2.34
CA LEU A 96 11.88 4.27 3.61
C LEU A 96 10.77 5.12 4.23
N LEU A 97 10.94 6.44 4.30
CA LEU A 97 9.92 7.35 4.81
C LEU A 97 8.65 7.32 3.97
N TYR A 98 8.80 7.30 2.65
CA TYR A 98 7.69 7.15 1.71
C TYR A 98 6.91 5.86 1.96
N SER A 99 7.62 4.73 2.03
CA SER A 99 7.01 3.41 2.24
C SER A 99 6.33 3.33 3.61
N ALA A 100 6.93 3.95 4.63
CA ALA A 100 6.37 4.04 5.96
C ALA A 100 5.10 4.89 6.01
N LEU A 101 5.06 6.03 5.29
CA LEU A 101 3.87 6.87 5.16
C LEU A 101 2.73 6.14 4.47
N LEU A 102 3.02 5.47 3.34
CA LEU A 102 2.02 4.71 2.60
C LEU A 102 1.39 3.62 3.48
N SER A 103 2.25 2.78 4.09
CA SER A 103 1.81 1.70 4.98
C SER A 103 1.06 2.23 6.21
N SER A 104 1.55 3.31 6.84
CA SER A 104 0.90 3.90 8.02
C SER A 104 -0.45 4.52 7.67
N SER A 105 -0.61 5.09 6.47
CA SER A 105 -1.87 5.65 6.00
C SER A 105 -2.93 4.56 5.81
N MET A 106 -2.54 3.43 5.21
CA MET A 106 -3.41 2.26 5.06
C MET A 106 -3.78 1.63 6.42
N TYR A 107 -2.81 1.56 7.33
CA TYR A 107 -3.05 1.02 8.68
C TYR A 107 -3.95 1.93 9.52
N LEU A 108 -3.79 3.25 9.42
CA LEU A 108 -4.69 4.22 10.05
C LEU A 108 -6.13 4.08 9.55
N LEU A 109 -6.34 3.73 8.27
CA LEU A 109 -7.68 3.48 7.74
C LEU A 109 -8.36 2.29 8.43
N LYS A 110 -7.58 1.24 8.74
CA LYS A 110 -8.06 0.09 9.52
C LYS A 110 -8.37 0.47 10.97
N ALA A 111 -7.50 1.26 11.61
CA ALA A 111 -7.72 1.73 12.97
C ALA A 111 -8.93 2.68 13.10
N LEU A 112 -9.17 3.52 12.09
CA LEU A 112 -10.28 4.48 12.07
C LEU A 112 -11.63 3.81 11.89
N ILE A 113 -11.71 2.77 11.05
CA ILE A 113 -12.97 2.17 10.64
C ILE A 113 -13.28 0.93 11.49
N SER A 114 -12.50 -0.14 11.31
CA SER A 114 -12.73 -1.46 11.92
C SER A 114 -11.60 -2.41 11.52
N SER A 115 -11.39 -3.48 12.29
CA SER A 115 -10.57 -4.60 11.85
C SER A 115 -11.20 -5.40 10.70
N GLU A 116 -12.51 -5.28 10.50
CA GLU A 116 -13.29 -6.02 9.53
C GLU A 116 -13.22 -5.38 8.13
N TRP A 117 -12.69 -6.13 7.16
CA TRP A 117 -12.58 -5.68 5.76
C TRP A 117 -13.90 -5.30 5.11
N ARG A 118 -15.01 -5.89 5.55
CA ARG A 118 -16.34 -5.55 5.07
C ARG A 118 -16.71 -4.11 5.39
N ASP A 119 -16.36 -3.62 6.58
CA ASP A 119 -16.70 -2.27 7.00
C ASP A 119 -15.76 -1.25 6.36
N ILE A 120 -14.47 -1.58 6.28
CA ILE A 120 -13.47 -0.81 5.54
C ILE A 120 -13.94 -0.56 4.11
N THR A 121 -14.29 -1.62 3.39
CA THR A 121 -14.68 -1.49 1.97
C THR A 121 -16.00 -0.78 1.78
N ARG A 122 -16.97 -0.92 2.69
CA ARG A 122 -18.21 -0.12 2.67
C ARG A 122 -17.93 1.38 2.80
N VAL A 123 -17.07 1.76 3.74
CA VAL A 123 -16.69 3.18 3.92
C VAL A 123 -15.94 3.70 2.70
N LEU A 124 -14.98 2.93 2.17
CA LEU A 124 -14.27 3.31 0.94
C LEU A 124 -15.24 3.50 -0.23
N LEU A 125 -16.16 2.55 -0.46
CA LEU A 125 -17.14 2.61 -1.55
C LEU A 125 -18.16 3.74 -1.41
N ALA A 126 -18.48 4.16 -0.18
CA ALA A 126 -19.36 5.30 0.07
C ALA A 126 -18.67 6.65 -0.18
N HIS A 127 -17.34 6.68 -0.23
CA HIS A 127 -16.58 7.91 -0.36
C HIS A 127 -16.52 8.39 -1.82
N SER A 128 -16.81 9.67 -2.05
CA SER A 128 -16.89 10.28 -3.40
C SER A 128 -15.61 10.20 -4.23
N LYS A 129 -14.47 9.93 -3.60
CA LYS A 129 -13.13 9.83 -4.23
C LYS A 129 -12.59 8.40 -4.29
N VAL A 130 -13.43 7.38 -4.16
CA VAL A 130 -13.00 5.97 -4.16
C VAL A 130 -12.16 5.62 -5.39
N ASP A 131 -12.59 6.04 -6.58
CA ASP A 131 -11.86 5.76 -7.82
C ASP A 131 -10.46 6.36 -7.78
N LYS A 132 -10.36 7.67 -7.47
CA LYS A 132 -9.06 8.35 -7.33
C LYS A 132 -8.19 7.70 -6.25
N PHE A 133 -8.77 7.33 -5.11
CA PHE A 133 -8.05 6.64 -4.04
C PHE A 133 -7.47 5.30 -4.53
N THR A 134 -8.27 4.49 -5.22
CA THR A 134 -7.79 3.21 -5.74
C THR A 134 -6.66 3.42 -6.75
N THR A 135 -6.81 4.31 -7.73
CA THR A 135 -5.75 4.64 -8.70
C THR A 135 -4.46 5.07 -8.00
N THR A 136 -4.55 6.05 -7.10
CA THR A 136 -3.40 6.62 -6.41
C THR A 136 -2.74 5.62 -5.45
N ALA A 137 -3.49 4.74 -4.79
CA ALA A 137 -2.94 3.72 -3.91
C ALA A 137 -2.11 2.67 -4.67
N PHE A 138 -2.62 2.18 -5.81
CA PHE A 138 -1.88 1.25 -6.67
C PHE A 138 -0.64 1.92 -7.28
N THR A 139 -0.77 3.15 -7.76
CA THR A 139 0.37 3.94 -8.27
C THR A 139 1.43 4.17 -7.20
N ALA A 140 1.03 4.55 -5.98
CA ALA A 140 1.95 4.78 -4.88
C ALA A 140 2.69 3.51 -4.47
N LEU A 141 2.03 2.35 -4.49
CA LEU A 141 2.67 1.06 -4.22
C LEU A 141 3.66 0.67 -5.33
N ARG A 142 3.32 0.93 -6.59
CA ARG A 142 4.20 0.69 -7.73
C ARG A 142 5.52 1.48 -7.61
N VAL A 143 5.47 2.72 -7.12
CA VAL A 143 6.67 3.52 -6.82
C VAL A 143 7.58 2.83 -5.80
N VAL A 144 7.02 2.18 -4.77
CA VAL A 144 7.81 1.39 -3.79
C VAL A 144 8.46 0.19 -4.46
N ILE A 145 7.71 -0.58 -5.27
CA ILE A 145 8.22 -1.75 -6.00
C ILE A 145 9.36 -1.35 -6.95
N ASN A 146 9.22 -0.26 -7.70
CA ASN A 146 10.26 0.24 -8.59
C ASN A 146 11.51 0.67 -7.80
N SER A 147 11.32 1.23 -6.61
CA SER A 147 12.43 1.58 -5.73
C SER A 147 13.15 0.35 -5.17
N LEU A 148 12.44 -0.75 -4.92
CA LEU A 148 13.03 -2.03 -4.54
C LEU A 148 13.85 -2.62 -5.70
N GLN A 149 13.32 -2.58 -6.93
CA GLN A 149 14.06 -3.01 -8.14
C GLN A 149 15.38 -2.25 -8.30
N ALA A 150 15.38 -0.92 -8.10
CA ALA A 150 16.58 -0.11 -8.26
C ALA A 150 17.66 -0.40 -7.19
N LYS A 151 17.28 -0.87 -6.00
CA LYS A 151 18.20 -1.13 -4.88
C LYS A 151 18.74 -2.57 -4.80
N LEU A 152 18.17 -3.49 -5.58
CA LEU A 152 18.58 -4.90 -5.64
C LEU A 152 19.94 -5.14 -6.32
N PRO A 153 20.32 -4.46 -7.43
CA PRO A 153 21.55 -4.73 -8.16
C PRO A 153 22.84 -4.29 -7.44
N ASP A 154 22.75 -3.30 -6.55
CA ASP A 154 23.91 -2.73 -5.85
C ASP A 154 24.36 -3.54 -4.63
N GLN A 155 23.69 -4.68 -4.35
CA GLN A 155 24.02 -5.55 -3.22
C GLN A 155 25.15 -6.53 -3.58
N HIS A 156 26.33 -6.02 -3.93
CA HIS A 156 27.56 -6.77 -3.70
C HIS A 156 27.84 -6.68 -2.19
N ILE A 157 27.31 -7.64 -1.43
CA ILE A 157 27.31 -7.62 0.03
C ILE A 157 28.74 -7.88 0.55
N ASP A 158 29.46 -6.82 0.90
CA ASP A 158 30.59 -6.92 1.82
C ASP A 158 30.03 -7.17 3.24
N PRO A 159 30.32 -8.33 3.88
CA PRO A 159 29.80 -8.69 5.20
C PRO A 159 30.20 -7.73 6.33
N HIS A 160 31.13 -6.79 6.08
CA HIS A 160 31.57 -5.79 7.05
C HIS A 160 30.77 -4.46 7.03
N MET A 161 29.90 -4.22 6.05
CA MET A 161 29.02 -3.02 5.98
C MET A 161 27.54 -3.39 6.25
N ARG A 162 27.21 -3.68 7.50
CA ARG A 162 25.85 -4.05 7.96
C ARG A 162 24.79 -2.94 8.21
N PRO A 163 24.99 -1.61 8.00
CA PRO A 163 23.92 -0.64 8.26
C PRO A 163 22.69 -0.77 7.34
N ASN A 164 22.89 -1.14 6.07
CA ASN A 164 21.84 -1.08 5.04
C ASN A 164 20.90 -2.29 5.03
N ALA A 165 21.28 -3.42 5.64
CA ALA A 165 20.47 -4.63 5.63
C ALA A 165 19.13 -4.40 6.34
N ASN A 166 19.14 -3.75 7.51
CA ASN A 166 17.92 -3.49 8.29
C ASN A 166 16.93 -2.59 7.54
N GLU A 167 17.42 -1.56 6.84
CA GLU A 167 16.57 -0.69 6.01
C GLU A 167 15.90 -1.44 4.86
N VAL A 168 16.62 -2.36 4.22
CA VAL A 168 16.08 -3.21 3.15
C VAL A 168 14.97 -4.12 3.68
N TYR A 169 15.20 -4.82 4.80
CA TYR A 169 14.15 -5.64 5.43
C TYR A 169 12.92 -4.81 5.79
N CYS A 170 13.11 -3.63 6.39
CA CYS A 170 12.01 -2.72 6.70
C CYS A 170 11.24 -2.29 5.44
N LEU A 171 11.93 -1.98 4.34
CA LEU A 171 11.29 -1.61 3.07
C LEU A 171 10.43 -2.74 2.52
N TYR A 172 10.92 -3.97 2.51
CA TYR A 172 10.15 -5.13 2.08
C TYR A 172 8.91 -5.33 2.94
N HIS A 173 9.04 -5.25 4.26
CA HIS A 173 7.91 -5.38 5.18
C HIS A 173 6.86 -4.28 5.00
N LEU A 174 7.27 -3.03 4.79
CA LEU A 174 6.36 -1.90 4.54
C LEU A 174 5.65 -2.04 3.18
N CYS A 175 6.36 -2.52 2.17
CA CYS A 175 5.80 -2.83 0.87
C CYS A 175 4.77 -3.97 0.97
N GLU A 176 5.12 -5.05 1.65
CA GLU A 176 4.22 -6.19 1.89
C GLU A 176 2.96 -5.75 2.63
N SER A 177 3.09 -4.97 3.70
CA SER A 177 1.96 -4.46 4.48
C SER A 177 0.98 -3.66 3.62
N SER A 178 1.52 -2.82 2.71
CA SER A 178 0.72 -2.02 1.79
C SER A 178 0.03 -2.88 0.72
N LEU A 179 0.75 -3.85 0.17
CA LEU A 179 0.21 -4.80 -0.81
C LEU A 179 -0.86 -5.70 -0.19
N GLU A 180 -0.67 -6.16 1.05
CA GLU A 180 -1.65 -6.97 1.78
C GLU A 180 -2.93 -6.21 2.06
N PHE A 181 -2.83 -4.91 2.37
CA PHE A 181 -4.01 -4.06 2.52
C PHE A 181 -4.84 -4.04 1.24
N LEU A 182 -4.21 -3.75 0.10
CA LEU A 182 -4.89 -3.71 -1.21
C LEU A 182 -5.45 -5.07 -1.59
N GLN A 183 -4.67 -6.15 -1.41
CA GLN A 183 -5.12 -7.51 -1.68
C GLN A 183 -6.38 -7.86 -0.87
N SER A 184 -6.38 -7.54 0.42
CA SER A 184 -7.49 -7.85 1.31
C SER A 184 -8.74 -7.04 0.99
N ALA A 185 -8.58 -5.78 0.57
CA ALA A 185 -9.67 -4.98 0.03
C ALA A 185 -10.22 -5.58 -1.27
N CYS A 186 -9.36 -6.02 -2.19
CA CYS A 186 -9.74 -6.67 -3.45
C CYS A 186 -10.49 -8.00 -3.26
N ARG A 187 -10.35 -8.67 -2.11
CA ARG A 187 -11.15 -9.87 -1.78
C ARG A 187 -12.62 -9.55 -1.52
N GLN A 188 -12.98 -8.28 -1.29
CA GLN A 188 -14.36 -7.88 -1.11
C GLN A 188 -15.01 -7.64 -2.48
N LYS A 189 -16.03 -8.43 -2.81
CA LYS A 189 -16.68 -8.45 -4.13
C LYS A 189 -17.09 -7.06 -4.64
N LEU A 190 -17.71 -6.23 -3.79
CA LEU A 190 -18.14 -4.90 -4.21
C LEU A 190 -16.97 -3.95 -4.48
N PHE A 191 -15.86 -4.11 -3.76
CA PHE A 191 -14.65 -3.32 -3.97
C PHE A 191 -13.93 -3.73 -5.25
N GLN A 192 -13.85 -5.05 -5.49
CA GLN A 192 -13.37 -5.64 -6.73
C GLN A 192 -14.15 -5.13 -7.95
N GLU A 193 -15.49 -5.11 -7.89
CA GLU A 193 -16.37 -4.56 -8.93
C GLU A 193 -16.14 -3.05 -9.16
N CYS A 194 -15.82 -2.30 -8.10
CA CYS A 194 -15.45 -0.89 -8.20
C CYS A 194 -14.12 -0.70 -8.95
N ILE A 195 -13.09 -1.47 -8.58
CA ILE A 195 -11.78 -1.42 -9.25
C ILE A 195 -11.92 -1.73 -10.74
N VAL A 196 -12.66 -2.79 -11.07
CA VAL A 196 -12.89 -3.22 -12.47
C VAL A 196 -13.52 -2.11 -13.32
N LYS A 197 -14.45 -1.34 -12.75
CA LYS A 197 -15.12 -0.23 -13.45
C LYS A 197 -14.25 1.02 -13.54
N ASN A 198 -13.16 1.10 -12.78
CA ASN A 198 -12.24 2.23 -12.80
C ASN A 198 -11.37 2.20 -14.06
N LYS A 199 -11.71 3.07 -15.01
CA LYS A 199 -11.03 3.18 -16.31
C LYS A 199 -9.56 3.60 -16.21
N GLU A 200 -9.17 4.35 -15.20
CA GLU A 200 -7.76 4.73 -15.03
C GLU A 200 -6.96 3.48 -14.61
N LEU A 201 -7.44 2.73 -13.61
CA LEU A 201 -6.77 1.51 -13.14
C LEU A 201 -6.68 0.41 -14.20
N CYS A 202 -7.79 0.10 -14.86
CA CYS A 202 -7.87 -0.99 -15.83
C CYS A 202 -7.45 -0.55 -17.24
N GLY A 203 -7.82 0.67 -17.66
CA GLY A 203 -7.56 1.18 -19.00
C GLY A 203 -6.15 1.73 -19.21
N GLU A 204 -5.56 2.38 -18.20
CA GLU A 204 -4.14 2.79 -18.23
C GLU A 204 -3.21 1.66 -17.76
N GLY A 205 -3.77 0.56 -17.29
CA GLY A 205 -3.05 -0.66 -16.96
C GLY A 205 -2.19 -0.54 -15.70
N VAL A 206 -2.53 0.34 -14.76
CA VAL A 206 -1.75 0.57 -13.52
C VAL A 206 -1.57 -0.74 -12.74
N VAL A 207 -2.62 -1.56 -12.64
CA VAL A 207 -2.54 -2.87 -11.95
C VAL A 207 -1.63 -3.84 -12.72
N LEU A 208 -1.74 -3.89 -14.05
CA LEU A 208 -0.89 -4.75 -14.89
C LEU A 208 0.58 -4.33 -14.79
N GLN A 209 0.85 -3.03 -14.79
CA GLN A 209 2.19 -2.49 -14.60
C GLN A 209 2.73 -2.85 -13.21
N LEU A 210 1.91 -2.76 -12.14
CA LEU A 210 2.31 -3.20 -10.81
C LEU A 210 2.67 -4.70 -10.80
N VAL A 211 1.85 -5.55 -11.44
CA VAL A 211 2.13 -6.99 -11.56
C VAL A 211 3.47 -7.21 -12.25
N GLN A 212 3.65 -6.64 -13.43
CA GLN A 212 4.87 -6.81 -14.22
C GLN A 212 6.11 -6.31 -13.48
N ASP A 213 6.03 -5.15 -12.85
CA ASP A 213 7.14 -4.58 -12.10
C ASP A 213 7.44 -5.46 -10.86
N THR A 214 6.44 -5.98 -10.16
CA THR A 214 6.68 -6.92 -9.06
C THR A 214 7.32 -8.22 -9.54
N LEU A 215 6.92 -8.75 -10.70
CA LEU A 215 7.48 -9.98 -11.27
C LEU A 215 8.94 -9.81 -11.70
N LYS A 216 9.34 -8.61 -12.14
CA LYS A 216 10.72 -8.25 -12.49
C LYS A 216 11.66 -8.11 -11.28
N LEU A 217 11.15 -8.09 -10.05
CA LEU A 217 12.02 -8.10 -8.86
C LEU A 217 12.98 -9.31 -8.92
N SER A 218 14.27 -9.03 -8.88
CA SER A 218 15.32 -10.06 -8.91
C SER A 218 15.32 -10.88 -7.63
N GLN A 219 15.89 -12.08 -7.71
CA GLN A 219 16.12 -12.91 -6.53
C GLN A 219 17.22 -12.28 -5.66
N CYS A 220 17.09 -12.40 -4.34
CA CYS A 220 18.10 -11.96 -3.38
C CYS A 220 18.99 -13.15 -3.01
N GLU A 221 20.26 -12.90 -2.68
CA GLU A 221 21.12 -13.96 -2.13
C GLU A 221 20.65 -14.40 -0.74
N ASP A 222 20.03 -13.49 0.01
CA ASP A 222 19.45 -13.78 1.31
C ASP A 222 18.14 -14.62 1.17
N PRO A 223 18.06 -15.81 1.81
CA PRO A 223 16.89 -16.69 1.72
C PRO A 223 15.59 -16.06 2.22
N TYR A 224 15.66 -15.22 3.25
CA TYR A 224 14.49 -14.55 3.81
C TYR A 224 13.95 -13.48 2.85
N LEU A 225 14.83 -12.65 2.29
CA LEU A 225 14.44 -11.67 1.28
C LEU A 225 13.90 -12.36 0.02
N THR A 226 14.52 -13.46 -0.40
CA THR A 226 14.01 -14.26 -1.53
C THR A 226 12.60 -14.78 -1.27
N ASN A 227 12.33 -15.32 -0.09
CA ASN A 227 10.97 -15.72 0.28
C ASN A 227 10.03 -14.52 0.23
N THR A 228 10.43 -13.37 0.78
CA THR A 228 9.61 -12.15 0.79
C THR A 228 9.28 -11.67 -0.63
N VAL A 229 10.25 -11.72 -1.56
CA VAL A 229 10.02 -11.43 -2.99
C VAL A 229 8.98 -12.38 -3.59
N TYR A 230 9.06 -13.69 -3.31
CA TYR A 230 8.03 -14.65 -3.76
C TYR A 230 6.66 -14.36 -3.15
N TRP A 231 6.60 -13.96 -1.88
CA TRP A 231 5.36 -13.54 -1.23
C TRP A 231 4.75 -12.32 -1.92
N LEU A 232 5.55 -11.29 -2.23
CA LEU A 232 5.09 -10.11 -2.98
C LEU A 232 4.54 -10.50 -4.36
N LYS A 233 5.28 -11.33 -5.10
CA LYS A 233 4.83 -11.85 -6.41
C LYS A 233 3.52 -12.62 -6.28
N SER A 234 3.39 -13.51 -5.30
CA SER A 234 2.15 -14.25 -5.07
C SER A 234 0.96 -13.35 -4.75
N LYS A 235 1.14 -12.33 -3.89
CA LYS A 235 0.07 -11.39 -3.51
C LYS A 235 -0.39 -10.54 -4.69
N VAL A 236 0.52 -10.02 -5.52
CA VAL A 236 0.12 -9.22 -6.69
C VAL A 236 -0.61 -10.06 -7.73
N LEU A 237 -0.21 -11.32 -7.91
CA LEU A 237 -0.90 -12.25 -8.82
C LEU A 237 -2.27 -12.65 -8.29
N SER A 238 -2.40 -12.79 -6.97
CA SER A 238 -3.70 -12.96 -6.35
C SER A 238 -4.62 -11.75 -6.58
N ILE A 239 -4.11 -10.51 -6.55
CA ILE A 239 -4.89 -9.34 -6.94
C ILE A 239 -5.34 -9.44 -8.39
N MET A 240 -4.42 -9.76 -9.31
CA MET A 240 -4.76 -9.91 -10.73
C MET A 240 -5.83 -10.98 -10.96
N LEU A 241 -5.68 -12.15 -10.34
CA LEU A 241 -6.67 -13.23 -10.40
C LEU A 241 -8.03 -12.79 -9.88
N LEU A 242 -8.08 -12.13 -8.72
CA LEU A 242 -9.31 -11.57 -8.19
C LEU A 242 -9.94 -10.63 -9.22
N LEU A 243 -9.22 -9.64 -9.73
CA LEU A 243 -9.81 -8.71 -10.71
C LEU A 243 -10.32 -9.40 -11.98
N CYS A 244 -9.58 -10.40 -12.49
CA CYS A 244 -10.04 -11.22 -13.62
C CYS A 244 -11.32 -12.01 -13.31
N GLU A 245 -11.51 -12.51 -12.09
CA GLU A 245 -12.72 -13.25 -11.69
C GLU A 245 -13.99 -12.37 -11.62
N ALA A 246 -13.86 -11.08 -11.28
CA ALA A 246 -14.98 -10.14 -11.37
C ALA A 246 -15.34 -9.79 -12.81
N GLU A 247 -14.36 -9.90 -13.69
CA GLU A 247 -14.39 -9.56 -15.10
C GLU A 247 -14.67 -10.79 -15.95
N SER A 248 -15.92 -11.27 -15.96
CA SER A 248 -16.26 -12.41 -16.83
C SER A 248 -16.06 -12.14 -18.33
N THR A 249 -15.82 -10.88 -18.79
CA THR A 249 -15.55 -10.58 -20.21
C THR A 249 -14.71 -9.33 -20.58
N SER A 250 -14.42 -8.32 -19.73
CA SER A 250 -13.91 -7.01 -20.23
C SER A 250 -12.47 -6.58 -19.85
N PHE A 251 -11.80 -7.20 -18.87
CA PHE A 251 -10.47 -6.74 -18.43
C PHE A 251 -9.40 -7.04 -19.48
N CYS A 252 -9.42 -8.26 -20.01
CA CYS A 252 -8.52 -8.69 -21.07
C CYS A 252 -8.81 -7.98 -22.41
N GLU A 253 -10.07 -7.61 -22.67
CA GLU A 253 -10.45 -6.87 -23.89
C GLU A 253 -10.10 -5.36 -23.79
N MET A 254 -10.28 -4.75 -22.62
CA MET A 254 -9.95 -3.33 -22.42
C MET A 254 -8.44 -3.11 -22.31
N ALA A 255 -7.73 -4.00 -21.63
CA ALA A 255 -6.27 -4.05 -21.59
C ALA A 255 -5.63 -4.53 -22.91
N SER A 256 -6.40 -4.85 -23.96
CA SER A 256 -5.88 -5.09 -25.32
C SER A 256 -6.29 -4.00 -26.32
N SER A 257 -7.07 -3.01 -25.89
CA SER A 257 -7.57 -1.92 -26.73
C SER A 257 -6.62 -0.73 -26.85
N THR A 258 -5.67 -0.55 -25.92
CA THR A 258 -4.68 0.53 -25.93
C THR A 258 -3.38 0.13 -26.65
N THR A 259 -2.76 1.03 -27.41
CA THR A 259 -1.57 0.71 -28.23
C THR A 259 -0.35 0.30 -27.40
N GLN A 260 -0.23 0.84 -26.18
CA GLN A 260 0.80 0.49 -25.19
C GLN A 260 0.53 -0.87 -24.51
N SER A 261 -0.74 -1.29 -24.45
CA SER A 261 -1.13 -2.56 -23.83
C SER A 261 -1.09 -3.73 -24.80
N LYS A 262 -1.17 -3.51 -26.12
CA LYS A 262 -0.93 -4.57 -27.13
C LYS A 262 0.50 -5.12 -27.15
N GLU A 263 1.52 -4.35 -26.79
CA GLU A 263 2.87 -4.88 -26.55
C GLU A 263 2.97 -5.65 -25.23
N LEU A 264 2.21 -5.23 -24.21
CA LEU A 264 2.13 -5.87 -22.89
C LEU A 264 1.33 -7.18 -22.94
N VAL A 265 0.31 -7.27 -23.80
CA VAL A 265 -0.49 -8.48 -24.05
C VAL A 265 0.33 -9.52 -24.83
N LYS A 266 1.20 -9.07 -25.76
CA LYS A 266 2.12 -9.99 -26.47
C LYS A 266 3.18 -10.59 -25.55
N THR A 267 3.63 -9.86 -24.53
CA THR A 267 4.56 -10.38 -23.51
C THR A 267 3.85 -11.21 -22.43
N THR A 268 2.57 -10.97 -22.15
CA THR A 268 1.74 -11.80 -21.23
C THR A 268 1.10 -13.03 -21.88
N ILE A 269 1.20 -13.24 -23.21
CA ILE A 269 0.90 -14.56 -23.81
C ILE A 269 1.91 -15.63 -23.33
N PHE A 270 3.11 -15.23 -22.88
CA PHE A 270 4.01 -16.11 -22.12
C PHE A 270 3.56 -16.35 -20.66
N GLU A 271 2.60 -15.56 -20.15
CA GLU A 271 2.01 -15.73 -18.82
C GLU A 271 0.74 -16.60 -18.79
N VAL A 272 0.26 -17.12 -19.93
CA VAL A 272 -0.82 -18.12 -19.93
C VAL A 272 -0.30 -19.49 -19.43
N ASP A 273 0.95 -19.83 -19.75
CA ASP A 273 1.68 -20.91 -19.07
C ASP A 273 1.95 -20.56 -17.60
N PHE A 274 2.10 -19.27 -17.27
CA PHE A 274 2.31 -18.81 -15.89
C PHE A 274 1.05 -18.89 -15.03
N LEU A 275 -0.14 -18.58 -15.56
CA LEU A 275 -1.45 -18.79 -14.92
C LEU A 275 -1.72 -20.29 -14.70
N SER A 276 -1.29 -21.13 -15.65
CA SER A 276 -1.38 -22.58 -15.56
C SER A 276 -0.41 -23.15 -14.51
N ASN A 277 0.82 -22.62 -14.45
CA ASN A 277 1.81 -22.96 -13.43
C ASN A 277 1.47 -22.40 -12.04
N LEU A 278 0.80 -21.24 -11.95
CA LEU A 278 0.28 -20.66 -10.70
C LEU A 278 -0.73 -21.60 -10.04
N LYS A 279 -1.66 -22.18 -10.81
CA LYS A 279 -2.58 -23.21 -10.31
C LYS A 279 -1.81 -24.41 -9.74
N LEU A 280 -0.75 -24.84 -10.41
CA LEU A 280 0.09 -25.97 -10.02
C LEU A 280 0.91 -25.69 -8.75
N ILE A 281 1.47 -24.48 -8.61
CA ILE A 281 2.21 -24.03 -7.43
C ILE A 281 1.27 -23.90 -6.23
N PHE A 282 0.09 -23.29 -6.40
CA PHE A 282 -0.92 -23.17 -5.33
C PHE A 282 -1.45 -24.53 -4.85
N LEU A 283 -1.57 -25.52 -5.76
CA LEU A 283 -1.95 -26.90 -5.40
C LEU A 283 -0.84 -27.63 -4.63
N SER A 284 0.44 -27.39 -4.94
CA SER A 284 1.58 -28.04 -4.26
C SER A 284 1.91 -27.44 -2.88
N THR A 285 1.64 -26.15 -2.64
CA THR A 285 1.97 -25.49 -1.35
C THR A 285 0.94 -25.77 -0.26
N PHE A 286 -0.32 -26.07 -0.61
CA PHE A 286 -1.33 -26.44 0.39
C PHE A 286 -1.26 -27.90 0.85
N THR A 287 -0.55 -28.77 0.12
CA THR A 287 -0.38 -30.19 0.51
C THR A 287 0.82 -30.43 1.42
N GLY A 288 1.62 -29.42 1.75
CA GLY A 288 2.84 -29.59 2.53
C GLY A 288 3.18 -28.37 3.37
N HIS A 289 2.42 -28.11 4.43
CA HIS A 289 2.95 -27.70 5.74
C HIS A 289 1.78 -27.52 6.73
N SER A 290 1.42 -28.64 7.38
CA SER A 290 0.86 -28.59 8.72
C SER A 290 1.89 -27.98 9.68
N THR A 291 1.40 -27.20 10.64
CA THR A 291 2.05 -26.78 11.89
C THR A 291 3.33 -25.94 11.74
N TYR A 292 3.26 -24.64 12.04
CA TYR A 292 3.96 -24.00 13.16
C TYR A 292 3.41 -22.57 13.32
N GLY A 293 2.75 -22.32 14.45
CA GLY A 293 2.30 -20.99 14.82
C GLY A 293 3.43 -20.19 15.45
N TYR A 294 3.53 -18.91 15.09
CA TYR A 294 4.25 -17.93 15.86
C TYR A 294 3.36 -16.72 16.12
N LYS A 295 2.97 -16.58 17.39
CA LYS A 295 2.55 -15.32 18.01
C LYS A 295 3.79 -14.43 18.10
N LEU A 296 3.67 -13.16 17.75
CA LEU A 296 4.52 -12.11 18.31
C LEU A 296 3.71 -10.82 18.47
N PHE A 297 3.68 -10.37 19.72
CA PHE A 297 3.52 -8.98 20.13
C PHE A 297 4.83 -8.23 19.88
#